data_AF-A0A3D1BPB2-F1
#
_entry.id   AF-A0A3D1BPB2-F1
#
_cell.length_a   1.000
_cell.length_b   1.000
_cell.length_c   1.000
_cell.angle_alpha   90.00
_cell.angle_beta   90.00
_cell.angle_gamma   90.00
#
_symmetry.space_group_name_H-M   'P 1'
#
loop_
_entity.id
_entity.type
_entity.pdbx_description
1 polymer ?
#
loop_
_entity_poly.entity_id
_entity_poly.type
_entity_poly.pdbx_seq_one_letter_code
_entity_poly.pdbx_strand_id
1 'polypeptide(L)' 'MSNFLLKNLKRNNKGKFEWKLNPQHLFDNLDNIYDGLEIPSPEESFTISGFPVFFLRAMNSDYIKDNFPA' A
#
# COMPACT_ATOMS: atom_id res chain seq x y z
N MET A 1 -4.60 17.00 -3.42
CA MET A 1 -5.29 16.01 -2.56
C MET A 1 -6.65 15.57 -3.14
N SER A 2 -7.57 16.47 -3.49
CA SER A 2 -8.94 16.14 -3.95
C SER A 2 -9.00 15.23 -5.19
N ASN A 3 -8.12 15.42 -6.17
CA ASN A 3 -8.13 14.66 -7.43
C ASN A 3 -7.88 13.16 -7.25
N PHE A 4 -7.18 12.73 -6.20
CA PHE A 4 -6.94 11.31 -5.95
C PHE A 4 -8.18 10.63 -5.34
N LEU A 5 -8.88 11.32 -4.45
CA LEU A 5 -10.14 10.84 -3.86
C LEU A 5 -11.21 10.65 -4.93
N LEU A 6 -11.30 11.57 -5.90
CA LEU A 6 -12.26 11.47 -7.01
C LEU A 6 -12.04 10.24 -7.91
N LYS A 7 -10.81 9.72 -8.02
CA LYS A 7 -10.53 8.49 -8.79
C LYS A 7 -11.18 7.25 -8.17
N ASN A 8 -11.49 7.29 -6.88
CA ASN A 8 -12.15 6.22 -6.14
C ASN A 8 -13.68 6.30 -6.18
N LEU A 9 -14.24 7.28 -6.89
CA LEU A 9 -15.67 7.36 -7.17
C LEU A 9 -15.98 6.84 -8.57
N LYS A 10 -17.11 6.14 -8.71
CA LYS A 10 -17.71 5.78 -10.01
C LYS A 10 -19.12 6.35 -10.10
N ARG A 11 -19.64 6.51 -11.32
CA ARG A 11 -21.06 6.81 -11.53
C ARG A 11 -21.83 5.51 -11.65
N ASN A 12 -22.98 5.42 -11.00
CA ASN A 12 -23.90 4.32 -11.20
C ASN A 12 -24.86 4.57 -12.38
N ASN A 13 -25.71 3.59 -12.67
CA ASN A 13 -26.67 3.63 -13.77
C ASN A 13 -27.71 4.77 -13.67
N LYS A 14 -27.80 5.43 -12.50
CA LYS A 14 -28.66 6.60 -12.26
C LYS A 14 -27.87 7.92 -12.31
N GLY A 15 -26.61 7.89 -12.74
CA GLY A 15 -25.72 9.05 -12.85
C GLY A 15 -25.16 9.57 -11.52
N LYS A 16 -25.48 8.93 -10.39
CA LYS A 16 -25.00 9.33 -9.05
C LYS A 16 -23.61 8.77 -8.78
N PHE A 17 -22.82 9.49 -7.99
CA PHE A 17 -21.51 9.01 -7.54
C PHE A 17 -21.66 8.00 -6.41
N GLU A 18 -20.87 6.93 -6.47
CA GLU A 18 -20.70 5.95 -5.41
C GLU A 18 -19.23 5.54 -5.31
N TRP A 19 -18.81 5.10 -4.12
CA TRP A 19 -17.46 4.61 -3.91
C TRP A 19 -17.22 3.32 -4.69
N LYS A 20 -16.05 3.21 -5.32
CA LYS A 20 -15.55 1.96 -5.93
C LYS A 20 -15.11 0.94 -4.89
N LEU A 21 -14.69 1.45 -3.73
CA LEU A 21 -14.26 0.68 -2.58
C LEU A 21 -15.33 0.75 -1.50
N ASN A 22 -15.28 -0.14 -0.52
CA ASN A 22 -16.04 -0.02 0.72
C ASN A 22 -15.09 0.47 1.82
N PRO A 23 -14.98 1.79 2.07
CA PRO A 23 -13.96 2.33 2.96
C PRO A 23 -14.15 1.87 4.40
N GLN A 24 -15.42 1.75 4.83
CA GLN A 24 -15.76 1.28 6.16
C GLN A 24 -15.26 -0.16 6.37
N HIS A 25 -15.59 -1.05 5.44
CA HIS A 25 -15.17 -2.44 5.54
C HIS A 25 -13.64 -2.61 5.48
N LEU A 26 -12.96 -1.84 4.62
CA LEU A 26 -11.49 -1.83 4.55
C LEU A 26 -10.85 -1.34 5.85
N PHE A 27 -11.43 -0.32 6.48
CA PHE A 27 -10.97 0.19 7.76
C PHE A 27 -11.20 -0.83 8.89
N ASP A 28 -12.39 -1.44 8.93
CA ASP A 28 -12.77 -2.42 9.95
C ASP A 28 -11.98 -3.75 9.85
N ASN A 29 -11.37 -4.03 8.69
CA ASN A 29 -10.62 -5.27 8.43
C ASN A 29 -9.16 -4.99 8.08
N LEU A 30 -8.64 -3.81 8.42
CA LEU A 30 -7.27 -3.44 8.08
C LEU A 30 -6.26 -4.39 8.73
N ASP A 31 -6.53 -4.85 9.95
CA ASP A 31 -5.66 -5.79 10.68
C ASP A 31 -5.58 -7.15 9.98
N ASN A 32 -6.68 -7.57 9.33
CA ASN A 32 -6.77 -8.83 8.60
C ASN A 32 -6.23 -8.71 7.17
N ILE A 33 -5.73 -7.54 6.74
CA ILE A 33 -5.23 -7.35 5.37
C ILE A 33 -4.02 -8.26 5.06
N TYR A 34 -3.34 -8.71 6.10
CA TYR A 34 -2.19 -9.59 6.03
C TYR A 34 -2.56 -11.08 6.25
N ASP A 35 -3.82 -11.39 6.55
CA ASP A 35 -4.26 -12.76 6.77
C ASP A 35 -4.07 -13.60 5.50
N GLY A 36 -3.31 -14.70 5.63
CA GLY A 36 -2.95 -15.58 4.52
C GLY A 36 -1.68 -15.19 3.75
N LEU A 37 -1.00 -14.11 4.16
CA LEU A 37 0.38 -13.85 3.77
C LEU A 37 1.31 -14.41 4.85
N GLU A 38 2.20 -15.32 4.46
CA GLU A 38 3.37 -15.65 5.28
C GLU A 38 4.29 -14.44 5.26
N ILE A 39 4.15 -13.54 6.23
CA ILE A 39 5.11 -12.48 6.46
C ILE A 39 6.23 -13.13 7.26
N PRO A 40 7.40 -13.42 6.65
CA PRO A 40 8.51 -13.99 7.41
C PRO A 40 8.84 -13.03 8.53
N SER A 41 9.09 -13.57 9.72
CA SER A 41 9.66 -12.77 10.80
C SER A 41 10.98 -12.15 10.31
N PRO A 42 11.42 -10.99 10.87
CA PRO A 42 12.69 -10.39 10.49
C PRO A 42 13.89 -11.35 10.61
N GLU A 43 13.76 -12.39 11.46
CA GLU A 43 14.75 -13.43 11.68
C GLU A 43 14.70 -14.55 10.61
N GLU A 44 13.53 -14.76 9.98
CA GLU A 44 13.30 -15.73 8.89
C GLU A 44 13.46 -15.10 7.49
N SER A 45 13.44 -13.76 7.41
CA SER A 45 13.68 -13.06 6.16
C SER A 45 15.16 -13.13 5.78
N PHE A 46 15.53 -14.05 4.88
CA PHE A 46 16.83 -14.01 4.24
C PHE A 46 16.91 -12.76 3.36
N THR A 47 17.79 -11.83 3.71
CA THR A 47 18.15 -10.73 2.82
C THR A 47 18.72 -11.33 1.53
N ILE A 48 18.05 -11.09 0.41
CA ILE A 48 18.61 -11.40 -0.91
C ILE A 48 19.78 -10.43 -1.14
N SER A 49 20.95 -10.80 -0.63
CA SER A 49 22.20 -10.05 -0.78
C SER A 49 22.99 -10.56 -2.00
N GLY A 50 23.83 -9.71 -2.59
CA GLY A 50 24.76 -10.13 -3.66
C GLY A 50 24.40 -9.67 -5.08
N PHE A 51 23.31 -8.91 -5.25
CA PHE A 51 22.98 -8.25 -6.51
C PHE A 51 22.86 -6.73 -6.30
N PRO A 52 23.48 -5.90 -7.16
CA PRO A 52 23.32 -4.45 -7.05
C PRO A 52 21.88 -4.07 -7.42
N VAL A 53 21.16 -3.48 -6.46
CA VAL A 53 19.80 -2.96 -6.64
C VAL A 53 19.78 -1.45 -6.41
N PHE A 54 18.97 -0.75 -7.20
CA PHE A 54 18.75 0.69 -7.06
C PHE A 54 17.34 0.96 -6.56
N PHE A 55 17.24 1.59 -5.39
CA PHE A 55 15.98 2.10 -4.85
C PHE A 55 15.84 3.58 -5.22
N LEU A 56 14.72 3.93 -5.85
CA LEU A 56 14.39 5.31 -6.18
C LEU A 56 13.31 5.81 -5.22
N ARG A 57 13.57 6.94 -4.55
CA ARG A 57 12.59 7.64 -3.72
C ARG A 57 12.50 9.11 -4.12
N ALA A 58 11.32 9.69 -3.98
CA ALA A 58 11.20 11.14 -4.02
C ALA A 58 11.88 11.76 -2.78
N MET A 59 12.46 12.94 -2.93
CA MET A 59 13.30 13.59 -1.91
C MET A 59 12.65 13.64 -0.52
N ASN A 60 11.34 13.90 -0.45
CA ASN A 60 10.56 14.01 0.79
C ASN A 60 9.55 12.85 0.97
N SER A 61 9.85 11.67 0.43
CA SER A 61 9.02 10.47 0.62
C SER A 61 9.46 9.71 1.86
N ASP A 62 8.53 9.48 2.79
CA ASP A 62 8.76 8.69 4.00
C ASP A 62 8.56 7.17 3.79
N TYR A 63 8.19 6.74 2.57
CA TYR A 63 7.97 5.33 2.25
C TYR A 63 9.25 4.48 2.29
N ILE A 64 10.40 5.08 1.99
CA ILE A 64 11.72 4.43 2.06
C ILE A 64 12.58 5.28 2.99
N LYS A 65 12.98 4.70 4.12
CA LYS A 65 13.85 5.36 5.10
C LYS A 65 15.30 5.32 4.64
N ASP A 66 16.07 6.32 5.01
CA ASP A 66 17.51 6.38 4.68
C ASP A 66 18.31 5.22 5.31
N ASN A 67 17.81 4.66 6.40
CA ASN A 67 18.43 3.52 7.09
C ASN A 67 17.90 2.16 6.60
N PHE A 68 17.35 2.08 5.38
CA PHE A 68 16.94 0.79 4.82
C PHE A 68 18.18 -0.09 4.63
N PRO A 69 18.23 -1.29 5.24
CA PRO A 69 19.38 -2.17 5.07
C PRO A 69 19.47 -2.59 3.58
N ALA A 70 20.58 -2.22 2.95
CA ALA A 70 20.94 -2.66 1.60
C ALA A 70 21.56 -4.06 1.62
#